data_AF-A0A932JVW2-F1
#
_entry.id   AF-A0A932JVW2-F1
#
_cell.length_a   1.000
_cell.length_b   1.000
_cell.length_c   1.000
_cell.angle_alpha   90.00
_cell.angle_beta   90.00
_cell.angle_gamma   90.00
#
_symmetry.space_group_name_H-M   'P 1'
#
loop_
_entity.id
_entity.type
_entity.pdbx_description
1 polymer ?
#
loop_
_entity_poly.entity_id
_entity_poly.type
_entity_poly.pdbx_seq_one_letter_code
_entity_poly.pdbx_strand_id
1 'polypeptide(L)'
;MGGESGGQPGAFLQFGVGARALGMGGAFFAVADDATAAYWNPAGLAYLQRKELTTMQAALYEQTNFTYLGYAHPTTTRGTFALGITQLVSTGFEKVNAVFDPGTGQATSITKAGTFSDSQRAIALSWGREATESTSFGLSMKQVARQLDSSSDSHLALDIAAMRVMGPSYRLAIGVQNVFAKSGGDTSDKLPVILKLGNSVRAFKERLILGFDLQKSQTADVNWRFGGEYWAARWFAFRFGLLAAPTIQETDFGFGLRFRRVQLDLAQGIHDLGASTRMSVTFRFGRSREDRSEDQIKALIQQGFEAFREGDFQLATLRLNQALDAAPNNKQVKAMLSRLQTVVGFVPQALGGEEFQTYVRKGVITYVDGRDMKGSVNALRYAYNKNPKDEKLLTLLNLVEREAGVSELTRRIDGPDTFTFVDQKLYDARQAIYDGKYDLAIRRSQDILDLEPANVTALEIMGSAFFLMDEKSKAKAVWKRVLEIDPKNKVVAEFIKQIQ
;
A
#
# COMPACT_ATOMS: atom_id res chain seq x y z
N MET A 1 1.80 -18.16 39.83
CA MET A 1 0.41 -18.08 39.28
C MET A 1 -0.60 -18.46 40.37
N GLY A 2 -0.66 -17.74 41.49
CA GLY A 2 -1.38 -18.24 42.68
C GLY A 2 -2.18 -17.22 43.50
N GLY A 3 -2.30 -15.96 43.08
CA GLY A 3 -3.01 -14.95 43.88
C GLY A 3 -4.48 -14.76 43.50
N GLU A 4 -4.75 -14.38 42.24
CA GLU A 4 -6.05 -13.75 41.91
C GLU A 4 -6.69 -14.23 40.59
N SER A 5 -5.97 -15.01 39.77
CA SER A 5 -6.50 -15.63 38.54
C SER A 5 -6.44 -17.16 38.55
N GLY A 6 -5.91 -17.77 39.61
CA GLY A 6 -5.91 -19.22 39.80
C GLY A 6 -7.35 -19.74 39.87
N GLY A 7 -7.70 -20.68 38.99
CA GLY A 7 -9.05 -21.24 38.89
C GLY A 7 -10.00 -20.52 37.92
N GLN A 8 -9.57 -19.43 37.27
CA GLN A 8 -10.39 -18.82 36.21
C GLN A 8 -10.33 -19.60 34.90
N PRO A 9 -11.44 -19.71 34.17
CA PRO A 9 -11.43 -20.28 32.83
C PRO A 9 -10.43 -19.56 31.92
N GLY A 10 -9.52 -20.33 31.31
CA GLY A 10 -8.51 -19.79 30.39
C GLY A 10 -7.31 -19.09 31.07
N ALA A 11 -7.04 -19.33 32.35
CA ALA A 11 -5.90 -18.72 33.07
C ALA A 11 -4.54 -18.87 32.35
N PHE A 12 -4.31 -19.97 31.62
CA PHE A 12 -3.10 -20.17 30.81
C PHE A 12 -2.86 -19.06 29.76
N LEU A 13 -3.91 -18.36 29.31
CA LEU A 13 -3.82 -17.21 28.41
C LEU A 13 -3.31 -15.94 29.08
N GLN A 14 -3.05 -15.95 30.38
CA GLN A 14 -2.42 -14.83 31.09
C GLN A 14 -0.90 -15.00 31.21
N PHE A 15 -0.38 -16.21 30.93
CA PHE A 15 1.04 -16.57 31.07
C PHE A 15 1.94 -15.79 30.10
N GLY A 16 1.37 -15.30 28.99
CA GLY A 16 2.07 -14.52 27.98
C GLY A 16 2.89 -15.38 27.02
N VAL A 17 3.12 -14.90 25.79
CA VAL A 17 3.90 -15.62 24.77
C VAL A 17 4.98 -14.74 24.15
N GLY A 18 6.02 -15.37 23.60
CA GLY A 18 7.20 -14.72 23.06
C GLY A 18 8.19 -14.32 24.16
N ALA A 19 9.42 -14.84 24.11
CA ALA A 19 10.43 -14.52 25.10
C ALA A 19 10.80 -13.03 25.08
N ARG A 20 10.68 -12.35 23.92
CA ARG A 20 10.82 -10.89 23.83
C ARG A 20 9.81 -10.16 24.73
N ALA A 21 8.52 -10.46 24.59
CA ALA A 21 7.46 -9.81 25.35
C ALA A 21 7.54 -10.16 26.84
N LEU A 22 7.86 -11.42 27.15
CA LEU A 22 8.01 -11.90 28.51
C LEU A 22 9.24 -11.32 29.20
N GLY A 23 10.36 -11.12 28.49
CA GLY A 23 11.51 -10.37 28.99
C GLY A 23 11.21 -8.90 29.31
N MET A 24 10.07 -8.38 28.87
CA MET A 24 9.53 -7.05 29.21
C MET A 24 8.40 -7.13 30.25
N GLY A 25 8.25 -8.25 30.99
CA GLY A 25 7.21 -8.39 32.02
C GLY A 25 5.80 -8.52 31.43
N GLY A 26 5.72 -8.81 30.13
CA GLY A 26 4.48 -8.81 29.38
C GLY A 26 3.88 -7.42 29.14
N ALA A 27 4.65 -6.34 29.33
CA ALA A 27 4.28 -4.95 28.99
C ALA A 27 4.43 -4.74 27.47
N PHE A 28 3.56 -5.37 26.70
CA PHE A 28 3.70 -5.53 25.26
C PHE A 28 2.48 -5.10 24.45
N PHE A 29 1.40 -4.62 25.08
CA PHE A 29 0.15 -4.31 24.38
C PHE A 29 0.31 -3.15 23.40
N ALA A 30 0.97 -2.06 23.79
CA ALA A 30 1.30 -0.95 22.89
C ALA A 30 2.66 -1.08 22.19
N VAL A 31 3.39 -2.16 22.45
CA VAL A 31 4.69 -2.45 21.83
C VAL A 31 4.51 -3.40 20.65
N ALA A 32 3.60 -4.36 20.75
CA ALA A 32 3.32 -5.46 19.82
C ALA A 32 3.56 -5.10 18.35
N ASP A 33 4.72 -5.52 17.84
CA ASP A 33 5.19 -5.24 16.49
C ASP A 33 5.90 -6.46 15.85
N ASP A 34 5.58 -7.67 16.33
CA ASP A 34 6.02 -8.95 15.77
C ASP A 34 4.86 -9.97 15.69
N ALA A 35 5.12 -11.18 15.18
CA ALA A 35 4.10 -12.23 15.03
C ALA A 35 3.30 -12.56 16.30
N THR A 36 3.86 -12.30 17.50
CA THR A 36 3.15 -12.53 18.77
C THR A 36 2.07 -11.49 19.02
N ALA A 37 1.97 -10.43 18.21
CA ALA A 37 0.87 -9.47 18.23
C ALA A 37 -0.50 -10.15 18.08
N ALA A 38 -0.59 -11.30 17.41
CA ALA A 38 -1.82 -12.12 17.35
C ALA A 38 -2.34 -12.53 18.74
N TYR A 39 -1.43 -12.70 19.71
CA TYR A 39 -1.76 -12.99 21.10
C TYR A 39 -1.91 -11.71 21.94
N TRP A 40 -0.99 -10.76 21.77
CA TRP A 40 -0.92 -9.57 22.62
C TRP A 40 -1.91 -8.47 22.22
N ASN A 41 -1.84 -8.01 20.98
CA ASN A 41 -2.66 -6.93 20.45
C ASN A 41 -2.80 -7.05 18.93
N PRO A 42 -3.98 -7.45 18.40
CA PRO A 42 -4.16 -7.59 16.96
C PRO A 42 -4.00 -6.27 16.19
N ALA A 43 -4.19 -5.10 16.82
CA ALA A 43 -3.93 -3.81 16.18
C ALA A 43 -2.44 -3.58 15.88
N GLY A 44 -1.55 -4.26 16.61
CA GLY A 44 -0.11 -4.28 16.38
C GLY A 44 0.30 -4.96 15.07
N LEU A 45 -0.52 -5.89 14.56
CA LEU A 45 -0.27 -6.60 13.30
C LEU A 45 -0.16 -5.65 12.10
N ALA A 46 -0.79 -4.48 12.20
CA ALA A 46 -0.74 -3.44 11.18
C ALA A 46 0.69 -2.94 10.89
N TYR A 47 1.62 -3.04 11.86
CA TYR A 47 2.98 -2.53 11.75
C TYR A 47 4.00 -3.57 11.25
N LEU A 48 3.57 -4.81 11.00
CA LEU A 48 4.45 -5.85 10.49
C LEU A 48 4.80 -5.62 9.03
N GLN A 49 6.09 -5.59 8.74
CA GLN A 49 6.61 -5.34 7.39
C GLN A 49 6.86 -6.63 6.62
N ARG A 50 7.27 -7.73 7.28
CA ARG A 50 7.62 -9.00 6.62
C ARG A 50 6.77 -10.13 7.15
N LYS A 51 6.74 -11.25 6.41
CA LYS A 51 6.13 -12.48 6.93
C LYS A 51 6.99 -12.96 8.08
N GLU A 52 6.36 -13.38 9.16
CA GLU A 52 7.05 -13.83 10.36
C GLU A 52 6.49 -15.16 10.81
N LEU A 53 7.37 -16.12 11.10
CA LEU A 53 7.06 -17.34 11.82
C LEU A 53 7.79 -17.27 13.15
N THR A 54 7.08 -17.42 14.25
CA THR A 54 7.64 -17.42 15.60
C THR A 54 7.21 -18.65 16.36
N THR A 55 8.11 -19.21 17.15
CA THR A 55 7.80 -20.28 18.09
C THR A 55 8.37 -19.93 19.46
N MET A 56 7.70 -20.34 20.52
CA MET A 56 8.17 -20.25 21.89
C MET A 56 7.98 -21.58 22.60
N GLN A 57 8.92 -21.90 23.48
CA GLN A 57 8.79 -22.95 24.47
C GLN A 57 9.20 -22.42 25.84
N ALA A 58 8.43 -22.78 26.86
CA ALA A 58 8.74 -22.56 28.26
C ALA A 58 8.47 -23.86 29.03
N ALA A 59 9.47 -24.33 29.77
CA ALA A 59 9.30 -25.39 30.76
C ALA A 59 8.84 -24.73 32.06
N LEU A 60 7.66 -25.11 32.53
CA LEU A 60 7.10 -24.65 33.80
C LEU A 60 7.28 -25.75 34.85
N TYR A 61 6.79 -25.50 36.08
CA TYR A 61 6.87 -26.46 37.19
C TYR A 61 6.05 -27.73 36.91
N GLU A 62 6.32 -28.81 37.65
CA GLU A 62 5.52 -30.05 37.64
C GLU A 62 5.31 -30.68 36.24
N GLN A 63 6.36 -30.76 35.44
CA GLN A 63 6.33 -31.32 34.08
C GLN A 63 5.37 -30.60 33.11
N THR A 64 4.98 -29.36 33.43
CA THR A 64 4.14 -28.55 32.57
C THR A 64 4.95 -27.90 31.44
N ASN A 65 4.54 -28.12 30.20
CA ASN A 65 5.11 -27.49 29.02
C ASN A 65 4.14 -26.45 28.45
N PHE A 66 4.67 -25.26 28.16
CA PHE A 66 3.91 -24.18 27.55
C PHE A 66 4.57 -23.77 26.22
N THR A 67 3.82 -23.87 25.13
CA THR A 67 4.31 -23.64 23.78
C THR A 67 3.43 -22.65 23.01
N TYR A 68 4.07 -21.92 22.10
CA TYR A 68 3.39 -21.01 21.18
C TYR A 68 3.95 -21.16 19.77
N LEU A 69 3.07 -21.16 18.77
CA LEU A 69 3.41 -21.05 17.36
C LEU A 69 2.60 -19.90 16.76
N GLY A 70 3.28 -18.93 16.17
CA GLY A 70 2.67 -17.77 15.55
C GLY A 70 3.14 -17.60 14.11
N TYR A 71 2.21 -17.35 13.19
CA TYR A 71 2.51 -16.97 11.82
C TYR A 71 1.78 -15.68 11.46
N ALA A 72 2.50 -14.69 10.93
CA ALA A 72 1.93 -13.43 10.47
C ALA A 72 2.25 -13.19 9.00
N HIS A 73 1.24 -12.76 8.25
CA HIS A 73 1.29 -12.54 6.81
C HIS A 73 0.79 -11.12 6.46
N PRO A 74 1.69 -10.13 6.39
CA PRO A 74 1.33 -8.80 5.94
C PRO A 74 1.03 -8.79 4.45
N THR A 75 -0.10 -8.18 4.08
CA THR A 75 -0.50 -7.90 2.70
C THR A 75 -0.26 -6.43 2.38
N THR A 76 -0.23 -6.07 1.10
CA THR A 76 0.02 -4.68 0.68
C THR A 76 -1.15 -3.76 1.03
N THR A 77 -2.40 -4.22 0.87
CA THR A 77 -3.60 -3.35 0.97
C THR A 77 -4.66 -3.80 1.98
N ARG A 78 -4.68 -5.08 2.34
CA ARG A 78 -5.74 -5.67 3.21
C ARG A 78 -5.31 -5.78 4.67
N GLY A 79 -4.17 -5.20 5.06
CA GLY A 79 -3.58 -5.35 6.39
C GLY A 79 -2.84 -6.68 6.56
N THR A 80 -2.74 -7.14 7.80
CA THR A 80 -1.96 -8.32 8.18
C THR A 80 -2.89 -9.37 8.79
N PHE A 81 -2.80 -10.59 8.29
CA PHE A 81 -3.46 -11.76 8.87
C PHE A 81 -2.46 -12.53 9.71
N ALA A 82 -2.90 -13.10 10.83
CA ALA A 82 -2.06 -13.95 11.65
C ALA A 82 -2.82 -15.13 12.24
N LEU A 83 -2.09 -16.23 12.44
CA LEU A 83 -2.54 -17.43 13.15
C LEU A 83 -1.63 -17.60 14.37
N GLY A 84 -2.22 -17.72 15.54
CA GLY A 84 -1.52 -18.05 16.79
C GLY A 84 -2.07 -19.34 17.39
N ILE A 85 -1.19 -20.25 17.78
CA ILE A 85 -1.55 -21.48 18.49
C ILE A 85 -0.79 -21.46 19.82
N THR A 86 -1.52 -21.48 20.93
CA THR A 86 -0.97 -21.54 22.28
C THR A 86 -1.39 -22.86 22.89
N GLN A 87 -0.45 -23.57 23.53
CA GLN A 87 -0.74 -24.86 24.15
C GLN A 87 -0.06 -24.96 25.51
N LEU A 88 -0.80 -25.47 26.49
CA LEU A 88 -0.32 -25.87 27.81
C LEU A 88 -0.62 -27.36 27.96
N VAL A 89 0.40 -28.14 28.31
CA VAL A 89 0.24 -29.57 28.60
C VAL A 89 0.94 -29.87 29.92
N SER A 90 0.19 -30.44 30.85
CA SER A 90 0.68 -30.89 32.15
C SER A 90 0.37 -32.38 32.30
N THR A 91 1.39 -33.18 32.60
CA THR A 91 1.29 -34.63 32.69
C THR A 91 1.84 -35.14 34.00
N GLY A 92 1.56 -36.40 34.33
CA GLY A 92 2.17 -37.07 35.49
C GLY A 92 1.40 -36.87 36.80
N PHE A 93 0.19 -36.31 36.77
CA PHE A 93 -0.64 -36.22 37.96
C PHE A 93 -1.17 -37.61 38.35
N GLU A 94 -1.01 -37.99 39.63
CA GLU A 94 -1.54 -39.24 40.15
C GLU A 94 -2.99 -39.06 40.62
N LYS A 95 -3.87 -39.97 40.20
CA LYS A 95 -5.20 -40.11 40.81
C LYS A 95 -5.05 -40.91 42.09
N VAL A 96 -5.60 -40.40 43.19
CA VAL A 96 -5.60 -41.11 44.48
C VAL A 96 -7.02 -41.25 45.03
N ASN A 97 -7.34 -42.43 45.55
CA ASN A 97 -8.53 -42.67 46.35
C ASN A 97 -8.11 -42.65 47.82
N ALA A 98 -8.64 -41.69 48.57
CA ALA A 98 -8.40 -41.58 50.01
C ALA A 98 -9.67 -41.96 50.79
N VAL A 99 -9.52 -42.88 51.74
CA VAL A 99 -10.55 -43.19 52.74
C VAL A 99 -10.24 -42.38 53.99
N PHE A 100 -11.22 -41.65 54.51
CA PHE A 100 -11.06 -40.81 55.72
C PHE A 100 -11.76 -41.46 56.91
N ASP A 101 -11.13 -41.43 58.08
CA ASP A 101 -11.76 -41.82 59.34
C ASP A 101 -12.81 -40.78 59.75
N PRO A 102 -14.09 -41.17 59.94
CA PRO A 102 -15.17 -40.27 60.34
C PRO A 102 -14.94 -39.55 61.68
N GLY A 103 -14.14 -40.13 62.60
CA GLY A 103 -13.92 -39.59 63.95
C GLY A 103 -12.75 -38.58 64.04
N THR A 104 -11.76 -38.69 63.16
CA THR A 104 -10.51 -37.89 63.22
C THR A 104 -10.28 -37.03 61.99
N GLY A 105 -11.00 -37.27 60.89
CA GLY A 105 -10.83 -36.59 59.61
C GLY A 105 -9.51 -36.89 58.91
N GLN A 106 -8.71 -37.84 59.42
CA GLN A 106 -7.44 -38.24 58.83
C GLN A 106 -7.63 -39.34 57.78
N ALA A 107 -6.81 -39.32 56.73
CA ALA A 107 -6.83 -40.35 55.70
C ALA A 107 -6.25 -41.66 56.27
N THR A 108 -7.07 -42.71 56.32
CA THR A 108 -6.70 -44.05 56.83
C THR A 108 -6.13 -44.96 55.75
N SER A 109 -6.41 -44.70 54.47
CA SER A 109 -5.80 -45.40 53.34
C SER A 109 -5.77 -44.51 52.11
N ILE A 110 -4.61 -44.41 51.45
CA ILE A 110 -4.43 -43.72 50.17
C ILE A 110 -4.00 -44.76 49.14
N THR A 111 -4.84 -45.02 48.15
CA THR A 111 -4.55 -45.96 47.06
C THR A 111 -4.42 -45.22 45.73
N LYS A 112 -3.43 -45.61 44.92
CA LYS A 112 -3.25 -45.04 43.57
C LYS A 112 -4.31 -45.59 42.62
N ALA A 113 -5.03 -44.70 41.95
CA ALA A 113 -6.16 -44.99 41.06
C ALA A 113 -5.85 -44.68 39.58
N GLY A 114 -4.57 -44.52 39.23
CA GLY A 114 -4.09 -44.20 37.88
C GLY A 114 -3.47 -42.81 37.79
N THR A 115 -3.41 -42.25 36.58
CA THR A 115 -2.90 -40.90 36.33
C THR A 115 -3.91 -40.08 35.51
N PHE A 116 -3.78 -38.75 35.56
CA PHE A 116 -4.49 -37.84 34.66
C PHE A 116 -3.56 -36.77 34.11
N SER A 117 -4.06 -36.05 33.10
CA SER A 117 -3.36 -34.94 32.46
C SER A 117 -4.30 -33.76 32.27
N ASP A 118 -3.71 -32.57 32.16
CA ASP A 118 -4.38 -31.33 31.78
C ASP A 118 -3.81 -30.86 30.45
N SER A 119 -4.67 -30.65 29.46
CA SER A 119 -4.31 -30.12 28.16
C SER A 119 -5.22 -28.96 27.80
N GLN A 120 -4.62 -27.79 27.62
CA GLN A 120 -5.32 -26.56 27.25
C GLN A 120 -4.71 -26.01 25.96
N ARG A 121 -5.56 -25.63 25.01
CA ARG A 121 -5.14 -25.10 23.71
C ARG A 121 -5.98 -23.91 23.32
N ALA A 122 -5.35 -22.88 22.77
CA ALA A 122 -6.02 -21.77 22.12
C ALA A 122 -5.51 -21.59 20.70
N ILE A 123 -6.42 -21.51 19.74
CA ILE A 123 -6.14 -21.16 18.35
C ILE A 123 -6.76 -19.79 18.09
N ALA A 124 -5.94 -18.84 17.65
CA ALA A 124 -6.35 -17.46 17.38
C ALA A 124 -6.13 -17.12 15.91
N LEU A 125 -7.19 -16.66 15.24
CA LEU A 125 -7.14 -16.04 13.92
C LEU A 125 -7.29 -14.54 14.09
N SER A 126 -6.24 -13.81 13.74
CA SER A 126 -6.14 -12.38 13.98
C SER A 126 -5.98 -11.60 12.68
N TRP A 127 -6.54 -10.40 12.66
CA TRP A 127 -6.40 -9.46 11.57
C TRP A 127 -6.15 -8.07 12.13
N GLY A 128 -5.21 -7.33 11.54
CA GLY A 128 -4.93 -5.94 11.91
C GLY A 128 -4.61 -5.07 10.70
N ARG A 129 -5.08 -3.82 10.73
CA ARG A 129 -4.93 -2.87 9.62
C ARG A 129 -4.84 -1.43 10.12
N GLU A 130 -4.08 -0.61 9.42
CA GLU A 130 -4.10 0.85 9.52
C GLU A 130 -5.44 1.38 9.01
N ALA A 131 -6.18 2.12 9.85
CA ALA A 131 -7.38 2.85 9.44
C ALA A 131 -7.08 4.30 9.05
N THR A 132 -6.09 4.90 9.68
CA THR A 132 -5.51 6.20 9.30
C THR A 132 -3.98 6.09 9.36
N GLU A 133 -3.27 7.15 8.96
CA GLU A 133 -1.81 7.22 9.05
C GLU A 133 -1.28 7.06 10.49
N SER A 134 -2.11 7.31 11.50
CA SER A 134 -1.73 7.25 12.92
C SER A 134 -2.49 6.21 13.73
N THR A 135 -3.60 5.65 13.24
CA THR A 135 -4.45 4.74 13.99
C THR A 135 -4.62 3.41 13.27
N SER A 136 -4.41 2.31 13.98
CA SER A 136 -4.70 0.95 13.55
C SER A 136 -5.79 0.31 14.41
N PHE A 137 -6.48 -0.67 13.82
CA PHE A 137 -7.44 -1.54 14.49
C PHE A 137 -7.07 -3.00 14.28
N GLY A 138 -7.52 -3.85 15.20
CA GLY A 138 -7.37 -5.28 15.07
C GLY A 138 -8.49 -6.07 15.74
N LEU A 139 -8.72 -7.24 15.18
CA LEU A 139 -9.70 -8.23 15.61
C LEU A 139 -8.98 -9.57 15.79
N SER A 140 -9.37 -10.35 16.79
CA SER A 140 -8.87 -11.72 16.99
C SER A 140 -10.01 -12.65 17.40
N MET A 141 -10.26 -13.67 16.59
CA MET A 141 -11.18 -14.75 16.95
C MET A 141 -10.37 -15.89 17.56
N LYS A 142 -10.78 -16.37 18.74
CA LYS A 142 -10.03 -17.35 19.52
C LYS A 142 -10.90 -18.54 19.89
N GLN A 143 -10.47 -19.73 19.53
CA GLN A 143 -11.07 -20.98 20.00
C GLN A 143 -10.16 -21.57 21.09
N VAL A 144 -10.68 -21.66 22.31
CA VAL A 144 -10.04 -22.28 23.46
C VAL A 144 -10.67 -23.65 23.66
N ALA A 145 -9.87 -24.69 23.83
CA ALA A 145 -10.31 -26.03 24.18
C ALA A 145 -9.51 -26.50 25.40
N ARG A 146 -10.19 -27.07 26.39
CA ARG A 146 -9.55 -27.62 27.58
C ARG A 146 -10.03 -29.05 27.79
N GLN A 147 -9.11 -29.87 28.26
CA GLN A 147 -9.38 -31.23 28.65
C GLN A 147 -8.65 -31.49 29.95
N LEU A 148 -9.41 -31.85 30.98
CA LEU A 148 -8.90 -32.24 32.28
C LEU A 148 -9.48 -33.62 32.60
N ASP A 149 -8.62 -34.64 32.53
CA ASP A 149 -9.04 -36.03 32.66
C ASP A 149 -10.21 -36.40 31.71
N SER A 150 -11.39 -36.71 32.25
CA SER A 150 -12.60 -37.02 31.49
C SER A 150 -13.45 -35.81 31.13
N SER A 151 -13.19 -34.64 31.72
CA SER A 151 -13.95 -33.41 31.46
C SER A 151 -13.36 -32.64 30.29
N SER A 152 -14.23 -32.10 29.45
CA SER A 152 -13.81 -31.28 28.30
C SER A 152 -14.74 -30.11 28.03
N ASP A 153 -14.14 -28.97 27.72
CA ASP A 153 -14.86 -27.78 27.33
C ASP A 153 -14.20 -27.01 26.20
N SER A 154 -14.99 -26.11 25.61
CA SER A 154 -14.54 -25.23 24.55
C SER A 154 -15.19 -23.86 24.64
N HIS A 155 -14.43 -22.84 24.31
CA HIS A 155 -14.86 -21.45 24.31
C HIS A 155 -14.48 -20.79 23.00
N LEU A 156 -15.43 -20.10 22.38
CA LEU A 156 -15.17 -19.22 21.24
C LEU A 156 -15.24 -17.77 21.71
N ALA A 157 -14.16 -17.01 21.52
CA ALA A 157 -14.02 -15.65 21.97
C ALA A 157 -13.63 -14.66 20.85
N LEU A 158 -14.01 -13.40 21.01
CA LEU A 158 -13.59 -12.29 20.14
C LEU A 158 -12.86 -11.21 20.94
N ASP A 159 -11.67 -10.83 20.48
CA ASP A 159 -10.89 -9.71 21.00
C ASP A 159 -10.89 -8.56 19.99
N ILE A 160 -10.96 -7.33 20.48
CA ILE A 160 -10.96 -6.09 19.68
C ILE A 160 -9.94 -5.13 20.28
N ALA A 161 -9.12 -4.51 19.43
CA ALA A 161 -8.16 -3.52 19.88
C ALA A 161 -7.95 -2.40 18.86
N ALA A 162 -7.53 -1.25 19.36
CA ALA A 162 -7.06 -0.12 18.58
C ALA A 162 -5.71 0.34 19.12
N MET A 163 -4.84 0.81 18.22
CA MET A 163 -3.56 1.40 18.60
C MET A 163 -3.34 2.69 17.81
N ARG A 164 -2.82 3.71 18.48
CA ARG A 164 -2.54 5.02 17.91
C ARG A 164 -1.09 5.39 18.14
N VAL A 165 -0.42 5.82 17.09
CA VAL A 165 0.91 6.40 17.10
C VAL A 165 0.76 7.92 17.19
N MET A 166 1.39 8.53 18.19
CA MET A 166 1.35 9.97 18.43
C MET A 166 2.78 10.51 18.29
N GLY A 167 3.05 11.16 17.15
CA GLY A 167 4.40 11.60 16.80
C GLY A 167 5.38 10.43 16.60
N PRO A 168 6.70 10.70 16.65
CA PRO A 168 7.71 9.68 16.32
C PRO A 168 7.98 8.67 17.46
N SER A 169 7.49 8.94 18.67
CA SER A 169 7.96 8.25 19.88
C SER A 169 6.86 7.60 20.71
N TYR A 170 5.62 8.10 20.69
CA TYR A 170 4.60 7.62 21.62
C TYR A 170 3.57 6.72 20.93
N ARG A 171 3.18 5.62 21.59
CA ARG A 171 2.03 4.81 21.17
C ARG A 171 1.09 4.59 22.35
N LEU A 172 -0.20 4.63 22.04
CA LEU A 172 -1.29 4.32 22.95
C LEU A 172 -2.12 3.18 22.36
N ALA A 173 -2.45 2.17 23.15
CA ALA A 173 -3.32 1.08 22.75
C ALA A 173 -4.46 0.91 23.75
N ILE A 174 -5.64 0.61 23.24
CA ILE A 174 -6.81 0.25 24.03
C ILE A 174 -7.45 -0.99 23.41
N GLY A 175 -7.95 -1.89 24.23
CA GLY A 175 -8.68 -3.05 23.72
C GLY A 175 -9.45 -3.78 24.78
N VAL A 176 -10.29 -4.68 24.30
CA VAL A 176 -11.13 -5.55 25.12
C VAL A 176 -10.95 -6.97 24.60
N GLN A 177 -10.62 -7.89 25.51
CA GLN A 177 -10.54 -9.32 25.20
C GLN A 177 -11.81 -10.03 25.68
N ASN A 178 -12.18 -11.08 24.96
CA ASN A 178 -13.36 -11.90 25.22
C ASN A 178 -14.68 -11.10 25.23
N VAL A 179 -14.82 -10.10 24.34
CA VAL A 179 -16.03 -9.24 24.20
C VAL A 179 -17.29 -10.08 24.02
N PHE A 180 -17.17 -11.13 23.22
CA PHE A 180 -18.14 -12.20 23.11
C PHE A 180 -17.44 -13.49 23.48
N ALA A 181 -18.05 -14.30 24.35
CA ALA A 181 -17.57 -15.62 24.71
C ALA A 181 -18.75 -16.60 24.70
N LYS A 182 -18.68 -17.61 23.82
CA LYS A 182 -19.62 -18.72 23.80
C LYS A 182 -18.92 -19.95 24.36
N SER A 183 -19.44 -20.49 25.46
CA SER A 183 -18.98 -21.74 26.04
C SER A 183 -19.76 -22.95 25.49
N GLY A 184 -19.14 -24.11 25.55
CA GLY A 184 -19.74 -25.40 25.25
C GLY A 184 -18.90 -26.53 25.85
N GLY A 185 -19.49 -27.71 26.05
CA GLY A 185 -18.86 -28.81 26.76
C GLY A 185 -19.63 -29.18 28.02
N ASP A 186 -18.95 -29.84 28.95
CA ASP A 186 -19.55 -30.35 30.19
C ASP A 186 -19.46 -29.40 31.39
N THR A 187 -18.79 -28.25 31.24
CA THR A 187 -18.65 -27.22 32.28
C THR A 187 -19.54 -26.00 32.03
N SER A 188 -19.85 -25.26 33.10
CA SER A 188 -20.58 -23.98 33.05
C SER A 188 -19.66 -22.75 33.03
N ASP A 189 -18.37 -22.97 32.79
CA ASP A 189 -17.33 -21.96 32.84
C ASP A 189 -17.52 -20.87 31.76
N LYS A 190 -17.09 -19.64 32.07
CA LYS A 190 -17.12 -18.51 31.13
C LYS A 190 -15.79 -17.76 31.16
N LEU A 191 -15.29 -17.39 29.99
CA LEU A 191 -14.11 -16.54 29.89
C LEU A 191 -14.43 -15.11 30.38
N PRO A 192 -13.63 -14.54 31.28
CA PRO A 192 -13.87 -13.18 31.77
C PRO A 192 -13.55 -12.15 30.69
N VAL A 193 -14.33 -11.07 30.66
CA VAL A 193 -14.01 -9.89 29.83
C VAL A 193 -12.82 -9.16 30.46
N ILE A 194 -11.83 -8.79 29.64
CA ILE A 194 -10.62 -8.11 30.09
C ILE A 194 -10.47 -6.79 29.34
N LEU A 195 -10.43 -5.69 30.08
CA LEU A 195 -10.08 -4.37 29.56
C LEU A 195 -8.56 -4.19 29.59
N LYS A 196 -8.00 -3.68 28.51
CA LYS A 196 -6.56 -3.40 28.37
C LYS A 196 -6.30 -1.98 27.91
N LEU A 197 -5.36 -1.34 28.59
CA LEU A 197 -4.75 -0.07 28.20
C LEU A 197 -3.25 -0.29 28.13
N GLY A 198 -2.60 0.13 27.06
CA GLY A 198 -1.16 0.03 26.90
C GLY A 198 -0.56 1.33 26.42
N ASN A 199 0.63 1.65 26.90
CA ASN A 199 1.37 2.84 26.51
C ASN A 199 2.80 2.43 26.19
N SER A 200 3.39 3.00 25.15
CA SER A 200 4.82 2.82 24.89
C SER A 200 5.51 4.09 24.43
N VAL A 201 6.76 4.25 24.86
CA VAL A 201 7.65 5.34 24.48
C VAL A 201 8.87 4.74 23.78
N ARG A 202 9.18 5.24 22.59
CA ARG A 202 10.35 4.88 21.78
C ARG A 202 11.31 6.05 21.75
N ALA A 203 12.49 5.86 22.31
CA ALA A 203 13.55 6.87 22.40
C ALA A 203 14.81 6.44 21.65
N PHE A 204 15.73 7.39 21.42
CA PHE A 204 17.03 7.15 20.77
C PHE A 204 16.92 6.48 19.39
N LYS A 205 16.01 6.96 18.53
CA LYS A 205 15.72 6.36 17.21
C LYS A 205 15.34 4.87 17.33
N GLU A 206 14.38 4.60 18.23
CA GLU A 206 13.83 3.26 18.53
C GLU A 206 14.80 2.28 19.21
N ARG A 207 15.98 2.73 19.67
CA ARG A 207 16.89 1.85 20.40
C ARG A 207 16.40 1.52 21.80
N LEU A 208 15.67 2.43 22.43
CA LEU A 208 15.02 2.20 23.72
C LEU A 208 13.52 2.20 23.53
N ILE A 209 12.85 1.17 24.04
CA ILE A 209 11.40 1.07 24.12
C ILE A 209 11.05 0.87 25.59
N LEU A 210 10.15 1.69 26.12
CA LEU A 210 9.54 1.50 27.43
C LEU A 210 8.06 1.24 27.22
N GLY A 211 7.52 0.22 27.88
CA GLY A 211 6.11 -0.17 27.83
C GLY A 211 5.49 -0.13 29.22
N PHE A 212 4.24 0.32 29.29
CA PHE A 212 3.41 0.26 30.49
C PHE A 212 1.99 -0.15 30.12
N ASP A 213 1.53 -1.28 30.66
CA ASP A 213 0.19 -1.81 30.40
C ASP A 213 -0.61 -1.95 31.70
N LEU A 214 -1.90 -1.64 31.61
CA LEU A 214 -2.90 -1.88 32.64
C LEU A 214 -3.94 -2.86 32.11
N GLN A 215 -4.32 -3.82 32.94
CA GLN A 215 -5.31 -4.84 32.62
C GLN A 215 -6.29 -4.99 33.77
N LYS A 216 -7.59 -4.93 33.48
CA LYS A 216 -8.65 -5.19 34.47
C LYS A 216 -9.54 -6.30 33.95
N SER A 217 -9.48 -7.45 34.60
CA SER A 217 -10.44 -8.54 34.40
C SER A 217 -11.72 -8.26 35.19
N GLN A 218 -12.87 -8.75 34.71
CA GLN A 218 -14.14 -8.68 35.43
C GLN A 218 -14.06 -9.33 36.82
N THR A 219 -13.24 -10.36 36.97
CA THR A 219 -13.22 -11.27 38.13
C THR A 219 -11.92 -11.20 38.93
N ALA A 220 -10.96 -10.33 38.56
CA ALA A 220 -9.68 -10.19 39.26
C ALA A 220 -9.33 -8.70 39.45
N ASP A 221 -8.31 -8.40 40.25
CA ASP A 221 -7.86 -7.04 40.47
C ASP A 221 -7.11 -6.44 39.27
N VAL A 222 -6.73 -5.17 39.42
CA VAL A 222 -6.01 -4.45 38.37
C VAL A 222 -4.57 -4.97 38.34
N ASN A 223 -4.17 -5.46 37.18
CA ASN A 223 -2.81 -5.90 36.92
C ASN A 223 -2.09 -4.81 36.13
N TRP A 224 -0.89 -4.46 36.54
CA TRP A 224 -0.03 -3.53 35.82
C TRP A 224 1.28 -4.20 35.41
N ARG A 225 1.82 -3.77 34.28
CA ARG A 225 3.04 -4.31 33.70
C ARG A 225 3.92 -3.18 33.25
N PHE A 226 5.21 -3.28 33.54
CA PHE A 226 6.20 -2.31 33.09
C PHE A 226 7.40 -3.05 32.52
N GLY A 227 7.94 -2.56 31.41
CA GLY A 227 9.10 -3.21 30.81
C GLY A 227 9.88 -2.31 29.88
N GLY A 228 11.14 -2.65 29.68
CA GLY A 228 12.05 -1.96 28.79
C GLY A 228 12.78 -2.90 27.85
N GLU A 229 13.00 -2.45 26.61
CA GLU A 229 13.87 -3.09 25.62
C GLU A 229 14.93 -2.07 25.16
N TYR A 230 16.21 -2.43 25.26
CA TYR A 230 17.31 -1.60 24.78
C TYR A 230 18.22 -2.35 23.80
N TRP A 231 18.28 -1.88 22.56
CA TRP A 231 19.17 -2.37 21.51
C TRP A 231 20.56 -1.74 21.62
N ALA A 232 21.44 -2.38 22.40
CA ALA A 232 22.85 -2.00 22.56
C ALA A 232 23.62 -2.07 21.22
N ALA A 233 23.22 -2.96 20.31
CA ALA A 233 23.69 -3.01 18.93
C ALA A 233 22.54 -3.40 17.99
N ARG A 234 22.72 -3.32 16.67
CA ARG A 234 21.69 -3.77 15.70
C ARG A 234 21.33 -5.26 15.82
N TRP A 235 22.20 -6.05 16.45
CA TRP A 235 22.09 -7.49 16.60
C TRP A 235 21.86 -7.95 18.05
N PHE A 236 21.90 -7.06 19.05
CA PHE A 236 21.80 -7.43 20.47
C PHE A 236 20.92 -6.48 21.27
N ALA A 237 20.00 -7.05 22.05
CA ALA A 237 19.07 -6.35 22.92
C ALA A 237 19.09 -6.89 24.36
N PHE A 238 18.95 -5.98 25.31
CA PHE A 238 18.66 -6.27 26.72
C PHE A 238 17.21 -5.92 27.02
N ARG A 239 16.59 -6.67 27.93
CA ARG A 239 15.22 -6.45 28.37
C ARG A 239 15.08 -6.63 29.87
N PHE A 240 14.21 -5.84 30.46
CA PHE A 240 13.76 -6.01 31.84
C PHE A 240 12.25 -5.83 31.91
N GLY A 241 11.63 -6.46 32.90
CA GLY A 241 10.19 -6.47 33.06
C GLY A 241 9.74 -6.64 34.50
N LEU A 242 8.59 -6.06 34.81
CA LEU A 242 7.87 -6.21 36.07
C LEU A 242 6.41 -6.54 35.76
N LEU A 243 5.92 -7.62 36.35
CA LEU A 243 4.51 -7.99 36.38
C LEU A 243 3.99 -7.83 37.81
N ALA A 244 2.92 -7.07 37.96
CA ALA A 244 2.33 -6.81 39.27
C ALA A 244 0.79 -6.91 39.25
N ALA A 245 0.26 -7.52 40.30
CA ALA A 245 -1.15 -7.83 40.46
C ALA A 245 -1.50 -8.03 41.95
N PRO A 246 -1.88 -6.97 42.69
CA PRO A 246 -1.50 -5.55 42.52
C PRO A 246 -0.06 -5.26 43.00
N THR A 247 0.53 -6.19 43.78
CA THR A 247 1.95 -6.20 44.17
C THR A 247 2.80 -6.88 43.11
N ILE A 248 4.11 -6.65 43.12
CA ILE A 248 5.04 -7.29 42.17
C ILE A 248 5.01 -8.80 42.40
N GLN A 249 4.62 -9.55 41.38
CA GLN A 249 4.59 -11.01 41.40
C GLN A 249 5.80 -11.59 40.67
N GLU A 250 6.23 -10.98 39.57
CA GLU A 250 7.31 -11.52 38.75
C GLU A 250 8.23 -10.40 38.24
N THR A 251 9.53 -10.65 38.27
CA THR A 251 10.55 -9.81 37.65
C THR A 251 11.21 -10.59 36.53
N ASP A 252 11.28 -10.00 35.35
CA ASP A 252 11.78 -10.63 34.15
C ASP A 252 13.05 -9.95 33.65
N PHE A 253 13.98 -10.77 33.16
CA PHE A 253 15.15 -10.32 32.41
C PHE A 253 15.19 -11.04 31.07
N GLY A 254 15.66 -10.37 30.01
CA GLY A 254 15.74 -11.01 28.71
C GLY A 254 16.86 -10.50 27.82
N PHE A 255 17.26 -11.37 26.90
CA PHE A 255 18.25 -11.10 25.87
C PHE A 255 17.66 -11.40 24.50
N GLY A 256 18.01 -10.58 23.51
CA GLY A 256 17.62 -10.77 22.12
C GLY A 256 18.82 -10.73 21.21
N LEU A 257 18.98 -11.75 20.36
CA LEU A 257 20.01 -11.83 19.33
C LEU A 257 19.35 -11.83 17.96
N ARG A 258 19.72 -10.88 17.11
CA ARG A 258 19.17 -10.74 15.75
C ARG A 258 20.27 -10.92 14.72
N PHE A 259 20.20 -12.03 13.99
CA PHE A 259 21.10 -12.34 12.88
C PHE A 259 20.32 -12.43 11.56
N ARG A 260 20.44 -11.38 10.74
CA ARG A 260 19.73 -11.23 9.46
C ARG A 260 18.22 -11.42 9.62
N ARG A 261 17.71 -12.59 9.24
CA ARG A 261 16.29 -12.97 9.20
C ARG A 261 15.85 -13.77 10.43
N VAL A 262 16.79 -14.22 11.26
CA VAL A 262 16.53 -15.02 12.45
C VAL A 262 16.74 -14.16 13.68
N GLN A 263 15.81 -14.24 14.62
CA GLN A 263 15.93 -13.67 15.96
C GLN A 263 15.75 -14.78 16.99
N LEU A 264 16.66 -14.81 17.96
CA LEU A 264 16.61 -15.68 19.13
C LEU A 264 16.37 -14.80 20.34
N ASP A 265 15.36 -15.10 21.13
CA ASP A 265 15.10 -14.41 22.38
C ASP A 265 15.07 -15.41 23.52
N LEU A 266 15.65 -15.00 24.65
CA LEU A 266 15.66 -15.73 25.91
C LEU A 266 15.10 -14.79 26.97
N ALA A 267 14.20 -15.30 27.81
CA ALA A 267 13.70 -14.59 28.98
C ALA A 267 13.74 -15.50 30.20
N GLN A 268 14.10 -14.90 31.33
CA GLN A 268 14.12 -15.53 32.65
C GLN A 268 13.18 -14.74 33.55
N GLY A 269 12.09 -15.38 33.96
CA GLY A 269 11.17 -14.83 34.95
C GLY A 269 11.49 -15.36 36.33
N ILE A 270 11.52 -14.48 37.32
CA ILE A 270 11.79 -14.80 38.72
C ILE A 270 10.53 -14.49 39.53
N HIS A 271 10.02 -15.52 40.19
CA HIS A 271 8.82 -15.49 41.02
C HIS A 271 9.08 -16.27 42.33
N ASP A 272 8.18 -16.14 43.30
CA ASP A 272 8.29 -16.83 44.60
C ASP A 272 8.31 -18.36 44.49
N LEU A 273 7.65 -18.91 43.46
CA LEU A 273 7.65 -20.35 43.18
C LEU A 273 8.95 -20.84 42.51
N GLY A 274 9.82 -19.92 42.10
CA GLY A 274 11.09 -20.20 41.43
C GLY A 274 11.30 -19.40 40.15
N ALA A 275 12.29 -19.84 39.38
CA ALA A 275 12.67 -19.21 38.12
C ALA A 275 12.16 -20.02 36.91
N SER A 276 11.64 -19.34 35.89
CA SER A 276 11.19 -19.97 34.65
C SER A 276 11.92 -19.44 33.42
N THR A 277 12.48 -20.35 32.62
CA THR A 277 13.22 -20.02 31.40
C THR A 277 12.35 -20.18 30.17
N ARG A 278 12.36 -19.17 29.30
CA ARG A 278 11.50 -19.08 28.12
C ARG A 278 12.34 -18.75 26.91
N MET A 279 12.20 -19.53 25.85
CA MET A 279 12.97 -19.38 24.63
C MET A 279 12.04 -19.16 23.45
N SER A 280 12.35 -18.22 22.57
CA SER A 280 11.65 -18.07 21.30
C SER A 280 12.58 -17.87 20.11
N VAL A 281 12.15 -18.37 18.97
CA VAL A 281 12.81 -18.19 17.68
C VAL A 281 11.84 -17.55 16.72
N THR A 282 12.24 -16.45 16.09
CA THR A 282 11.47 -15.76 15.06
C THR A 282 12.22 -15.74 13.74
N PHE A 283 11.60 -16.23 12.68
CA PHE A 283 12.09 -16.19 11.32
C PHE A 283 11.28 -15.21 10.47
N ARG A 284 11.96 -14.21 9.91
CA ARG A 284 11.37 -13.16 9.05
C ARG A 284 11.73 -13.42 7.60
N PHE A 285 10.74 -13.58 6.73
CA PHE A 285 10.96 -13.95 5.34
C PHE A 285 10.05 -13.20 4.36
N GLY A 286 10.37 -13.33 3.08
CA GLY A 286 9.76 -12.53 2.02
C GLY A 286 10.27 -11.08 2.00
N ARG A 287 9.80 -10.32 1.00
CA ARG A 287 10.05 -8.88 0.87
C ARG A 287 9.18 -8.09 1.84
N SER A 288 9.55 -6.84 2.15
CA SER A 288 8.75 -6.02 3.06
C SER A 288 7.42 -5.62 2.40
N ARG A 289 6.48 -5.08 3.19
CA ARG A 289 5.22 -4.51 2.70
C ARG A 289 5.52 -3.28 1.84
N GLU A 290 6.42 -2.43 2.30
CA GLU A 290 6.93 -1.26 1.56
C GLU A 290 7.52 -1.65 0.21
N ASP A 291 8.46 -2.61 0.17
CA ASP A 291 9.09 -3.08 -1.07
C ASP A 291 8.04 -3.54 -2.10
N ARG A 292 7.01 -4.28 -1.63
CA ARG A 292 5.93 -4.78 -2.48
C ARG A 292 4.98 -3.67 -2.94
N SER A 293 4.76 -2.66 -2.11
CA SER A 293 3.96 -1.48 -2.46
C SER A 293 4.64 -0.67 -3.55
N GLU A 294 5.96 -0.46 -3.46
CA GLU A 294 6.72 0.25 -4.49
C GLU A 294 6.65 -0.45 -5.86
N ASP A 295 6.79 -1.78 -5.88
CA ASP A 295 6.68 -2.55 -7.13
C ASP A 295 5.27 -2.46 -7.73
N GLN A 296 4.23 -2.47 -6.89
CA GLN A 296 2.84 -2.27 -7.33
C GLN A 296 2.64 -0.86 -7.93
N ILE A 297 3.22 0.17 -7.31
CA ILE A 297 3.18 1.55 -7.83
C ILE A 297 3.90 1.61 -9.19
N LYS A 298 5.10 1.01 -9.31
CA LYS A 298 5.83 0.94 -10.58
C LYS A 298 5.03 0.23 -11.67
N ALA A 299 4.37 -0.87 -11.34
CA ALA A 299 3.51 -1.60 -12.28
C ALA A 299 2.31 -0.75 -12.74
N LEU A 300 1.65 -0.03 -11.83
CA LEU A 300 0.56 0.89 -12.18
C LEU A 300 1.04 2.03 -13.08
N ILE A 301 2.20 2.60 -12.78
CA ILE A 301 2.83 3.64 -13.62
C ILE A 301 3.13 3.08 -15.02
N GLN A 302 3.73 1.90 -15.10
CA GLN A 302 4.06 1.25 -16.37
C GLN A 302 2.80 0.96 -17.20
N GLN A 303 1.77 0.36 -16.60
CA GLN A 303 0.49 0.12 -17.26
C GLN A 303 -0.16 1.42 -17.74
N GLY A 304 -0.07 2.49 -16.93
CA GLY A 304 -0.55 3.81 -17.31
C GLY A 304 0.19 4.39 -18.52
N PHE A 305 1.52 4.24 -18.58
CA PHE A 305 2.33 4.67 -19.72
C PHE A 305 2.10 3.83 -20.98
N GLU A 306 1.90 2.51 -20.84
CA GLU A 306 1.58 1.61 -21.95
C GLU A 306 0.24 2.00 -22.57
N ALA A 307 -0.82 2.10 -21.74
CA ALA A 307 -2.13 2.58 -22.19
C ALA A 307 -2.06 3.97 -22.84
N PHE A 308 -1.26 4.88 -22.26
CA PHE A 308 -1.07 6.22 -22.79
C PHE A 308 -0.44 6.21 -24.19
N ARG A 309 0.57 5.36 -24.42
CA ARG A 309 1.21 5.18 -25.73
C ARG A 309 0.29 4.52 -26.74
N GLU A 310 -0.53 3.58 -26.28
CA GLU A 310 -1.54 2.91 -27.11
C GLU A 310 -2.75 3.80 -27.41
N GLY A 311 -2.85 4.98 -26.79
CA GLY A 311 -3.92 5.94 -27.04
C GLY A 311 -5.18 5.70 -26.21
N ASP A 312 -5.15 4.80 -25.22
CA ASP A 312 -6.20 4.66 -24.22
C ASP A 312 -5.94 5.64 -23.06
N PHE A 313 -6.29 6.91 -23.28
CA PHE A 313 -6.05 7.98 -22.32
C PHE A 313 -6.89 7.84 -21.05
N GLN A 314 -8.07 7.24 -21.17
CA GLN A 314 -8.94 6.94 -20.05
C GLN A 314 -8.33 5.88 -19.12
N LEU A 315 -7.86 4.76 -19.67
CA LEU A 315 -7.17 3.72 -18.90
C LEU A 315 -5.87 4.25 -18.30
N ALA A 316 -5.09 5.02 -19.07
CA ALA A 316 -3.89 5.67 -18.59
C ALA A 316 -4.17 6.58 -17.37
N THR A 317 -5.21 7.40 -17.45
CA THR A 317 -5.65 8.27 -16.35
C THR A 317 -6.06 7.46 -15.13
N LEU A 318 -6.79 6.35 -15.30
CA LEU A 318 -7.19 5.48 -14.21
C LEU A 318 -5.98 4.87 -13.49
N ARG A 319 -5.03 4.30 -14.24
CA ARG A 319 -3.84 3.66 -13.68
C ARG A 319 -2.90 4.66 -13.01
N LEU A 320 -2.71 5.84 -13.61
CA LEU A 320 -1.88 6.89 -13.04
C LEU A 320 -2.53 7.55 -11.80
N ASN A 321 -3.87 7.68 -11.76
CA ASN A 321 -4.57 8.05 -10.53
C ASN A 321 -4.33 7.03 -9.42
N GLN A 322 -4.52 5.73 -9.68
CA GLN A 322 -4.25 4.67 -8.70
C GLN A 322 -2.80 4.71 -8.19
N ALA A 323 -1.85 5.01 -9.08
CA ALA A 323 -0.45 5.18 -8.70
C ALA A 323 -0.21 6.44 -7.84
N LEU A 324 -0.90 7.54 -8.14
CA LEU A 324 -0.79 8.80 -7.38
C LEU A 324 -1.47 8.70 -6.01
N ASP A 325 -2.60 8.01 -5.91
CA ASP A 325 -3.27 7.71 -4.64
C ASP A 325 -2.36 6.89 -3.71
N ALA A 326 -1.60 5.94 -4.30
CA ALA A 326 -0.62 5.14 -3.58
C ALA A 326 0.69 5.89 -3.29
N ALA A 327 1.02 6.93 -4.08
CA ALA A 327 2.23 7.74 -3.93
C ALA A 327 1.98 9.25 -4.20
N PRO A 328 1.37 9.99 -3.24
CA PRO A 328 0.92 11.37 -3.47
C PRO A 328 2.04 12.36 -3.84
N ASN A 329 3.29 12.04 -3.48
CA ASN A 329 4.44 12.91 -3.68
C ASN A 329 5.11 12.78 -5.06
N ASN A 330 4.58 11.93 -5.96
CA ASN A 330 5.16 11.74 -7.28
C ASN A 330 4.83 12.93 -8.22
N LYS A 331 5.72 13.93 -8.27
CA LYS A 331 5.56 15.15 -9.08
C LYS A 331 5.38 14.87 -10.58
N GLN A 332 6.06 13.86 -11.12
CA GLN A 332 6.00 13.54 -12.54
C GLN A 332 4.63 12.97 -12.93
N VAL A 333 4.12 12.00 -12.16
CA VAL A 333 2.79 11.44 -12.37
C VAL A 333 1.73 12.51 -12.20
N LYS A 334 1.85 13.39 -11.17
CA LYS A 334 0.91 14.49 -10.94
C LYS A 334 0.85 15.48 -12.12
N ALA A 335 1.98 15.88 -12.68
CA ALA A 335 2.04 16.79 -13.83
C ALA A 335 1.42 16.17 -15.08
N MET A 336 1.76 14.91 -15.37
CA MET A 336 1.21 14.17 -16.50
C MET A 336 -0.30 13.99 -16.37
N LEU A 337 -0.77 13.57 -15.19
CA LEU A 337 -2.18 13.33 -14.88
C LEU A 337 -3.03 14.59 -15.07
N SER A 338 -2.53 15.75 -14.62
CA SER A 338 -3.24 17.03 -14.76
C SER A 338 -3.59 17.35 -16.21
N ARG A 339 -2.66 17.14 -17.14
CA ARG A 339 -2.91 17.37 -18.58
C ARG A 339 -3.74 16.27 -19.20
N LEU A 340 -3.51 15.02 -18.78
CA LEU A 340 -4.24 13.87 -19.29
C LEU A 340 -5.72 13.93 -18.92
N GLN A 341 -6.06 14.41 -17.71
CA GLN A 341 -7.44 14.66 -17.28
C GLN A 341 -8.14 15.70 -18.17
N THR A 342 -7.44 16.77 -18.57
CA THR A 342 -7.95 17.75 -19.55
C THR A 342 -8.25 17.08 -20.88
N VAL A 343 -7.34 16.22 -21.36
CA VAL A 343 -7.51 15.51 -22.65
C VAL A 343 -8.70 14.56 -22.62
N VAL A 344 -8.82 13.72 -21.58
CA VAL A 344 -9.87 12.69 -21.46
C VAL A 344 -11.28 13.29 -21.48
N GLY A 345 -11.44 14.54 -21.03
CA GLY A 345 -12.71 15.27 -21.14
C GLY A 345 -13.21 15.47 -22.57
N PHE A 346 -12.30 15.44 -23.56
CA PHE A 346 -12.62 15.62 -24.98
C PHE A 346 -12.38 14.33 -25.78
N VAL A 347 -11.19 13.75 -25.64
CA VAL A 347 -10.75 12.57 -26.38
C VAL A 347 -10.34 11.49 -25.37
N PRO A 348 -11.27 10.58 -25.00
CA PRO A 348 -10.97 9.54 -24.02
C PRO A 348 -10.06 8.43 -24.59
N GLN A 349 -10.10 8.22 -25.91
CA GLN A 349 -9.36 7.17 -26.59
C GLN A 349 -9.03 7.56 -28.04
N ALA A 350 -7.87 7.13 -28.52
CA ALA A 350 -7.41 7.25 -29.90
C ALA A 350 -6.73 5.94 -30.37
N LEU A 351 -7.53 4.87 -30.38
CA LEU A 351 -7.08 3.50 -30.69
C LEU A 351 -7.04 3.25 -32.20
N GLY A 352 -6.26 2.24 -32.64
CA GLY A 352 -6.16 1.83 -34.05
C GLY A 352 -4.98 2.46 -34.79
N GLY A 353 -4.81 2.12 -36.07
CA GLY A 353 -3.67 2.55 -36.90
C GLY A 353 -3.99 3.61 -37.96
N GLU A 354 -5.23 4.10 -38.00
CA GLU A 354 -5.65 5.10 -38.98
C GLU A 354 -4.88 6.42 -38.79
N GLU A 355 -4.69 7.18 -39.88
CA GLU A 355 -3.97 8.45 -39.82
C GLU A 355 -4.60 9.40 -38.78
N PHE A 356 -5.92 9.55 -38.80
CA PHE A 356 -6.66 10.37 -37.82
C PHE A 356 -6.25 10.03 -36.38
N GLN A 357 -6.40 8.76 -35.98
CA GLN A 357 -6.09 8.30 -34.63
C GLN A 357 -4.60 8.41 -34.29
N THR A 358 -3.73 8.20 -35.27
CA THR A 358 -2.28 8.34 -35.13
C THR A 358 -1.89 9.78 -34.80
N TYR A 359 -2.45 10.75 -35.53
CA TYR A 359 -2.16 12.16 -35.32
C TYR A 359 -2.84 12.74 -34.08
N VAL A 360 -4.06 12.31 -33.73
CA VAL A 360 -4.68 12.62 -32.44
C VAL A 360 -3.76 12.16 -31.31
N ARG A 361 -3.29 10.91 -31.36
CA ARG A 361 -2.42 10.35 -30.32
C ARG A 361 -1.07 11.04 -30.25
N LYS A 362 -0.43 11.34 -31.39
CA LYS A 362 0.81 12.12 -31.44
C LYS A 362 0.62 13.50 -30.82
N GLY A 363 -0.47 14.19 -31.18
CA GLY A 363 -0.83 15.50 -30.63
C GLY A 363 -1.01 15.47 -29.12
N VAL A 364 -1.82 14.53 -28.61
CA VAL A 364 -2.05 14.34 -27.16
C VAL A 364 -0.77 13.98 -26.43
N ILE A 365 0.03 13.03 -26.95
CA ILE A 365 1.28 12.62 -26.30
C ILE A 365 2.22 13.81 -26.13
N THR A 366 2.33 14.63 -27.17
CA THR A 366 3.22 15.79 -27.20
C THR A 366 2.71 16.91 -26.28
N TYR A 367 1.39 17.12 -26.22
CA TYR A 367 0.76 18.07 -25.29
C TYR A 367 1.03 17.70 -23.84
N VAL A 368 0.77 16.43 -23.47
CA VAL A 368 0.94 15.94 -22.11
C VAL A 368 2.41 16.00 -21.68
N ASP A 369 3.34 15.62 -22.57
CA ASP A 369 4.78 15.69 -22.32
C ASP A 369 5.29 17.14 -22.09
N GLY A 370 4.73 18.12 -22.79
CA GLY A 370 4.95 19.53 -22.48
C GLY A 370 6.11 20.22 -23.16
N ARG A 371 7.01 19.46 -23.77
CA ARG A 371 8.26 19.99 -24.32
C ARG A 371 8.08 20.64 -25.69
N ASP A 372 7.10 20.19 -26.47
CA ASP A 372 6.87 20.66 -27.84
C ASP A 372 5.40 21.01 -28.09
N MET A 373 4.97 22.18 -27.60
CA MET A 373 3.61 22.68 -27.80
C MET A 373 3.28 22.89 -29.29
N LYS A 374 4.25 23.31 -30.10
CA LYS A 374 4.05 23.54 -31.54
C LYS A 374 3.79 22.23 -32.28
N GLY A 375 4.58 21.20 -32.00
CA GLY A 375 4.39 19.86 -32.56
C GLY A 375 3.04 19.26 -32.17
N SER A 376 2.58 19.51 -30.94
CA SER A 376 1.24 19.11 -30.50
C SER A 376 0.14 19.79 -31.32
N VAL A 377 0.18 21.13 -31.45
CA VAL A 377 -0.78 21.90 -32.25
C VAL A 377 -0.80 21.40 -33.70
N ASN A 378 0.36 21.22 -34.32
CA ASN A 378 0.43 20.76 -35.72
C ASN A 378 -0.17 19.37 -35.90
N ALA A 379 0.11 18.43 -34.98
CA ALA A 379 -0.45 17.09 -35.04
C ALA A 379 -1.98 17.10 -34.84
N LEU A 380 -2.50 17.89 -33.90
CA LEU A 380 -3.94 18.03 -33.67
C LEU A 380 -4.66 18.73 -34.83
N ARG A 381 -4.05 19.75 -35.44
CA ARG A 381 -4.57 20.40 -36.66
C ARG A 381 -4.66 19.42 -37.81
N TYR A 382 -3.61 18.60 -38.02
CA TYR A 382 -3.62 17.57 -39.05
C TYR A 382 -4.73 16.54 -38.81
N ALA A 383 -4.89 16.08 -37.56
CA ALA A 383 -5.97 15.18 -37.20
C ALA A 383 -7.35 15.80 -37.47
N TYR A 384 -7.56 17.06 -37.07
CA TYR A 384 -8.82 17.76 -37.33
C TYR A 384 -9.08 17.94 -38.83
N ASN A 385 -8.04 18.19 -39.63
CA ASN A 385 -8.13 18.25 -41.09
C ASN A 385 -8.69 16.95 -41.70
N LYS A 386 -8.33 15.80 -41.12
CA LYS A 386 -8.81 14.48 -41.58
C LYS A 386 -10.25 14.17 -41.15
N ASN A 387 -10.71 14.74 -40.04
CA ASN A 387 -12.09 14.62 -39.59
C ASN A 387 -12.63 15.96 -39.06
N PRO A 388 -13.03 16.89 -39.95
CA PRO A 388 -13.38 18.25 -39.52
C PRO A 388 -14.73 18.35 -38.82
N LYS A 389 -15.50 17.26 -38.75
CA LYS A 389 -16.79 17.19 -38.04
C LYS A 389 -16.64 16.87 -36.55
N ASP A 390 -15.43 16.54 -36.08
CA ASP A 390 -15.18 16.21 -34.68
C ASP A 390 -15.09 17.47 -33.79
N GLU A 391 -16.23 17.87 -33.22
CA GLU A 391 -16.33 19.03 -32.32
C GLU A 391 -15.51 18.86 -31.03
N LYS A 392 -15.34 17.62 -30.56
CA LYS A 392 -14.56 17.35 -29.34
C LYS A 392 -13.08 17.57 -29.60
N LEU A 393 -12.58 17.08 -30.72
CA LEU A 393 -11.21 17.32 -31.16
C LEU A 393 -10.94 18.80 -31.41
N LEU A 394 -11.88 19.52 -32.05
CA LEU A 394 -11.75 20.97 -32.25
C LEU A 394 -11.62 21.72 -30.91
N THR A 395 -12.44 21.34 -29.93
CA THR A 395 -12.41 21.99 -28.61
C THR A 395 -11.09 21.71 -27.88
N LEU A 396 -10.59 20.47 -27.94
CA LEU A 396 -9.27 20.12 -27.42
C LEU A 396 -8.16 20.90 -28.13
N LEU A 397 -8.19 20.96 -29.48
CA LEU A 397 -7.22 21.69 -30.28
C LEU A 397 -7.18 23.16 -29.90
N ASN A 398 -8.32 23.84 -29.80
CA ASN A 398 -8.36 25.24 -29.41
C ASN A 398 -7.83 25.50 -27.99
N LEU A 399 -8.03 24.55 -27.07
CA LEU A 399 -7.42 24.63 -25.75
C LEU A 399 -5.90 24.57 -25.85
N VAL A 400 -5.35 23.59 -26.58
CA VAL A 400 -3.91 23.43 -26.77
C VAL A 400 -3.30 24.63 -27.51
N GLU A 401 -3.99 25.18 -28.51
CA GLU A 401 -3.55 26.39 -29.24
C GLU A 401 -3.46 27.62 -28.33
N ARG A 402 -4.42 27.80 -27.42
CA ARG A 402 -4.39 28.89 -26.43
C ARG A 402 -3.22 28.73 -25.47
N GLU A 403 -3.00 27.53 -24.95
CA GLU A 403 -1.85 27.26 -24.07
C GLU A 403 -0.51 27.42 -24.79
N ALA A 404 -0.45 27.09 -26.08
CA ALA A 404 0.72 27.27 -26.92
C ALA A 404 0.97 28.74 -27.34
N GLY A 405 0.06 29.67 -27.01
CA GLY A 405 0.17 31.08 -27.38
C GLY A 405 -0.01 31.34 -28.88
N VAL A 406 -0.76 30.48 -29.56
CA VAL A 406 -1.04 30.63 -31.00
C VAL A 406 -2.06 31.76 -31.21
N SER A 407 -1.70 32.73 -32.06
CA SER A 407 -2.53 33.92 -32.32
C SER A 407 -3.81 33.62 -33.12
N GLU A 408 -3.79 32.58 -33.96
CA GLU A 408 -4.91 32.19 -34.79
C GLU A 408 -5.38 30.78 -34.46
N LEU A 409 -6.52 30.71 -33.78
CA LEU A 409 -7.15 29.45 -33.43
C LEU A 409 -7.82 28.81 -34.65
N THR A 410 -7.77 27.48 -34.74
CA THR A 410 -8.55 26.73 -35.72
C THR A 410 -10.05 26.96 -35.48
N ARG A 411 -10.80 27.24 -36.55
CA ARG A 411 -12.23 27.51 -36.47
C ARG A 411 -13.03 26.35 -37.04
N ARG A 412 -14.30 26.29 -36.65
CA ARG A 412 -15.28 25.43 -37.31
C ARG A 412 -15.36 25.81 -38.78
N ILE A 413 -15.43 24.81 -39.64
CA ILE A 413 -15.70 24.99 -41.06
C ILE A 413 -17.21 25.15 -41.23
N ASP A 414 -17.65 26.32 -41.69
CA ASP A 414 -19.04 26.60 -42.03
C ASP A 414 -19.17 26.69 -43.57
N GLY A 415 -19.80 25.69 -44.21
CA GLY A 415 -20.03 25.66 -45.66
C GLY A 415 -20.52 24.29 -46.17
N PRO A 416 -21.18 24.22 -47.35
CA PRO A 416 -21.62 22.95 -47.92
C PRO A 416 -20.41 22.18 -48.47
N ASP A 417 -20.14 21.03 -47.82
CA ASP A 417 -19.17 19.95 -48.09
C ASP A 417 -17.77 20.31 -48.66
N THR A 418 -16.74 19.97 -47.85
CA THR A 418 -15.29 19.82 -48.14
C THR A 418 -14.38 21.05 -48.24
N PHE A 419 -14.66 22.16 -47.56
CA PHE A 419 -13.63 23.20 -47.37
C PHE A 419 -12.83 22.98 -46.09
N THR A 420 -11.69 22.30 -46.16
CA THR A 420 -10.86 21.97 -44.99
C THR A 420 -10.14 23.20 -44.40
N PHE A 421 -9.52 23.07 -43.22
CA PHE A 421 -8.68 24.15 -42.65
C PHE A 421 -7.52 24.52 -43.60
N VAL A 422 -6.95 23.51 -44.25
CA VAL A 422 -5.92 23.70 -45.28
C VAL A 422 -6.49 24.45 -46.48
N ASP A 423 -7.70 24.12 -46.94
CA ASP A 423 -8.34 24.82 -48.07
C ASP A 423 -8.61 26.30 -47.76
N GLN A 424 -9.03 26.60 -46.54
CA GLN A 424 -9.18 27.99 -46.07
C GLN A 424 -7.85 28.74 -46.07
N LYS A 425 -6.80 28.14 -45.51
CA LYS A 425 -5.46 28.74 -45.53
C LYS A 425 -4.93 28.92 -46.95
N LEU A 426 -5.21 27.98 -47.86
CA LEU A 426 -4.85 28.10 -49.29
C LEU A 426 -5.58 29.26 -49.96
N TYR A 427 -6.86 29.44 -49.66
CA TYR A 427 -7.65 30.58 -50.13
C TYR A 427 -7.08 31.89 -49.59
N ASP A 428 -6.83 31.99 -48.28
CA ASP A 428 -6.26 33.18 -47.65
C ASP A 428 -4.86 33.52 -48.18
N ALA A 429 -4.02 32.50 -48.38
CA ALA A 429 -2.68 32.67 -48.97
C ALA A 429 -2.76 33.22 -50.39
N ARG A 430 -3.71 32.74 -51.19
CA ARG A 430 -3.96 33.23 -52.54
C ARG A 430 -4.52 34.66 -52.54
N GLN A 431 -5.44 34.98 -51.63
CA GLN A 431 -5.94 36.34 -51.46
C GLN A 431 -4.82 37.32 -51.04
N ALA A 432 -3.92 36.89 -50.17
CA ALA A 432 -2.76 37.71 -49.78
C ALA A 432 -1.85 38.05 -50.98
N ILE A 433 -1.74 37.17 -51.98
CA ILE A 433 -1.05 37.47 -53.25
C ILE A 433 -1.79 38.59 -54.00
N TYR A 434 -3.12 38.48 -54.15
CA TYR A 434 -3.93 39.49 -54.86
C TYR A 434 -3.91 40.86 -54.16
N ASP A 435 -3.89 40.86 -52.83
CA ASP A 435 -3.78 42.05 -51.99
C ASP A 435 -2.37 42.69 -51.98
N GLY A 436 -1.38 42.08 -52.63
CA GLY A 436 0.01 42.53 -52.61
C GLY A 436 0.74 42.27 -51.27
N LYS A 437 0.17 41.48 -50.36
CA LYS A 437 0.72 41.14 -49.04
C LYS A 437 1.58 39.87 -49.14
N TYR A 438 2.67 39.93 -49.88
CA TYR A 438 3.50 38.74 -50.20
C TYR A 438 4.13 38.07 -48.96
N ASP A 439 4.60 38.85 -47.97
CA ASP A 439 5.09 38.31 -46.69
C ASP A 439 4.03 37.52 -45.92
N LEU A 440 2.76 37.90 -46.06
CA LEU A 440 1.64 37.17 -45.47
C LEU A 440 1.38 35.89 -46.26
N ALA A 441 1.39 35.94 -47.59
CA ALA A 441 1.23 34.76 -48.43
C ALA A 441 2.30 33.69 -48.15
N ILE A 442 3.57 34.08 -48.00
CA ILE A 442 4.67 33.16 -47.65
C ILE A 442 4.42 32.51 -46.29
N ARG A 443 4.06 33.29 -45.27
CA ARG A 443 3.75 32.77 -43.93
C ARG A 443 2.58 31.78 -43.95
N ARG A 444 1.50 32.11 -44.68
CA ARG A 444 0.32 31.23 -44.82
C ARG A 444 0.66 29.94 -45.54
N SER A 445 1.46 30.01 -46.61
CA SER A 445 1.96 28.82 -47.31
C SER A 445 2.83 27.96 -46.40
N GLN A 446 3.71 28.57 -45.60
CA GLN A 446 4.54 27.83 -44.64
C GLN A 446 3.68 27.12 -43.58
N ASP A 447 2.66 27.78 -43.02
CA ASP A 447 1.70 27.14 -42.08
C ASP A 447 1.07 25.88 -42.68
N ILE A 448 0.74 25.91 -43.99
CA ILE A 448 0.17 24.75 -44.69
C ILE A 448 1.22 23.66 -44.87
N LEU A 449 2.44 24.01 -45.27
CA LEU A 449 3.52 23.05 -45.49
C LEU A 449 4.03 22.40 -44.20
N ASP A 450 3.86 23.07 -43.07
CA ASP A 450 4.11 22.48 -41.75
C ASP A 450 3.10 21.38 -41.40
N LEU A 451 1.90 21.42 -41.98
CA LEU A 451 0.85 20.39 -41.85
C LEU A 451 0.96 19.33 -42.96
N GLU A 452 1.14 19.76 -44.20
CA GLU A 452 1.20 18.95 -45.41
C GLU A 452 2.47 19.31 -46.22
N PRO A 453 3.63 18.71 -45.92
CA PRO A 453 4.90 19.08 -46.54
C PRO A 453 4.98 18.88 -48.05
N ALA A 454 4.05 18.08 -48.61
CA ALA A 454 3.94 17.78 -50.03
C ALA A 454 2.80 18.54 -50.73
N ASN A 455 2.19 19.54 -50.08
CA ASN A 455 1.10 20.31 -50.66
C ASN A 455 1.61 21.19 -51.82
N VAL A 456 1.30 20.76 -53.05
CA VAL A 456 1.75 21.41 -54.29
C VAL A 456 1.25 22.85 -54.37
N THR A 457 -0.03 23.08 -54.09
CA THR A 457 -0.66 24.41 -54.18
C THR A 457 -0.02 25.42 -53.22
N ALA A 458 0.31 25.01 -52.00
CA ALA A 458 0.98 25.89 -51.03
C ALA A 458 2.40 26.28 -51.49
N LEU A 459 3.17 25.33 -52.05
CA LEU A 459 4.48 25.58 -52.63
C LEU A 459 4.39 26.50 -53.86
N GLU A 460 3.39 26.33 -54.72
CA GLU A 460 3.16 27.22 -55.87
C GLU A 460 2.90 28.66 -55.43
N ILE A 461 2.01 28.86 -54.45
CA ILE A 461 1.69 30.18 -53.89
C ILE A 461 2.93 30.80 -53.24
N MET A 462 3.70 30.02 -52.48
CA MET A 462 4.92 30.49 -51.81
C MET A 462 6.00 30.90 -52.82
N GLY A 463 6.22 30.09 -53.86
CA GLY A 463 7.18 30.42 -54.93
C GLY A 463 6.75 31.65 -55.72
N SER A 464 5.44 31.81 -55.98
CA SER A 464 4.88 33.00 -56.63
C SER A 464 5.05 34.25 -55.78
N ALA A 465 4.86 34.16 -54.45
CA ALA A 465 5.10 35.26 -53.53
C ALA A 465 6.57 35.72 -53.56
N PHE A 466 7.52 34.78 -53.48
CA PHE A 466 8.95 35.10 -53.58
C PHE A 466 9.32 35.75 -54.92
N PHE A 467 8.73 35.29 -56.02
CA PHE A 467 8.96 35.88 -57.34
C PHE A 467 8.44 37.32 -57.41
N LEU A 468 7.24 37.58 -56.88
CA LEU A 468 6.64 38.92 -56.83
C LEU A 468 7.38 39.90 -55.90
N MET A 469 8.17 39.38 -54.96
CA MET A 469 9.09 40.15 -54.11
C MET A 469 10.49 40.35 -54.74
N ASP A 470 10.69 39.95 -55.99
CA ASP A 470 11.99 39.92 -56.70
C ASP A 470 13.05 38.99 -56.05
N GLU A 471 12.64 38.09 -55.15
CA GLU A 471 13.50 37.06 -54.55
C GLU A 471 13.59 35.81 -55.45
N LYS A 472 14.03 36.01 -56.68
CA LYS A 472 14.08 35.03 -57.77
C LYS A 472 14.79 33.70 -57.41
N SER A 473 15.85 33.76 -56.59
CA SER A 473 16.58 32.57 -56.15
C SER A 473 15.76 31.68 -55.22
N LYS A 474 14.99 32.27 -54.29
CA LYS A 474 14.11 31.54 -53.37
C LYS A 474 12.89 30.99 -54.10
N ALA A 475 12.30 31.76 -55.00
CA ALA A 475 11.20 31.31 -55.87
C ALA A 475 11.58 30.04 -56.65
N LYS A 476 12.75 30.06 -57.30
CA LYS A 476 13.29 28.91 -58.04
C LYS A 476 13.52 27.68 -57.16
N ALA A 477 13.99 27.87 -55.92
CA ALA A 477 14.19 26.77 -54.98
C ALA A 477 12.87 26.11 -54.56
N VAL A 478 11.84 26.90 -54.24
CA VAL A 478 10.51 26.39 -53.87
C VAL A 478 9.85 25.67 -55.05
N TRP A 479 9.92 26.24 -56.25
CA TRP A 479 9.34 25.64 -57.46
C TRP A 479 10.04 24.36 -57.92
N LYS A 480 11.35 24.21 -57.68
CA LYS A 480 12.02 22.92 -57.89
C LYS A 480 11.42 21.82 -57.01
N ARG A 481 11.09 22.14 -55.76
CA ARG A 481 10.45 21.20 -54.83
C ARG A 481 9.04 20.81 -55.29
N VAL A 482 8.31 21.71 -55.98
CA VAL A 482 7.05 21.35 -56.67
C VAL A 482 7.31 20.28 -57.73
N LEU A 483 8.32 20.46 -58.59
CA LEU A 483 8.64 19.49 -59.65
C LEU A 483 9.21 18.17 -59.13
N GLU A 484 9.77 18.13 -57.92
CA GLU A 484 10.13 16.89 -57.24
C GLU A 484 8.90 16.08 -56.82
N ILE A 485 7.81 16.76 -56.42
CA ILE A 485 6.55 16.14 -55.97
C ILE A 485 5.62 15.84 -57.16
N ASP A 486 5.47 16.80 -58.08
CA ASP A 486 4.71 16.68 -59.32
C ASP A 486 5.58 17.08 -60.55
N PRO A 487 6.33 16.12 -61.12
CA PRO A 487 7.19 16.38 -62.29
C PRO A 487 6.44 16.81 -63.56
N LYS A 488 5.11 16.65 -63.62
CA LYS A 488 4.30 16.97 -64.80
C LYS A 488 3.72 18.38 -64.75
N ASN A 489 3.99 19.15 -63.69
CA ASN A 489 3.47 20.49 -63.53
C ASN A 489 4.10 21.47 -64.55
N LYS A 490 3.38 21.69 -65.66
CA LYS A 490 3.84 22.53 -66.77
C LYS A 490 3.94 24.02 -66.40
N VAL A 491 3.07 24.49 -65.51
CA VAL A 491 2.98 25.90 -65.11
C VAL A 491 4.26 26.31 -64.38
N VAL A 492 4.67 25.52 -63.38
CA VAL A 492 5.89 25.79 -62.61
C VAL A 492 7.15 25.61 -63.46
N ALA A 493 7.17 24.63 -64.37
CA ALA A 493 8.28 24.44 -65.29
C ALA A 493 8.50 25.65 -66.21
N GLU A 494 7.44 26.36 -66.58
CA GLU A 494 7.52 27.58 -67.37
C GLU A 494 8.00 28.78 -66.53
N PHE A 495 7.50 28.93 -65.30
CA PHE A 495 7.97 29.98 -64.40
C PHE A 495 9.46 29.89 -64.07
N ILE A 496 10.01 28.69 -63.91
CA ILE A 496 11.46 28.50 -63.71
C ILE A 496 12.28 28.98 -64.91
N LYS A 497 11.76 28.86 -66.14
CA LYS A 497 12.45 29.32 -67.37
C LYS A 497 12.46 30.84 -67.49
N GLN A 498 11.46 31.52 -66.92
CA GLN A 498 11.36 32.98 -66.94
C GLN A 498 12.31 33.68 -65.94
N ILE A 499 12.84 32.93 -64.96
CA ILE A 499 13.83 33.41 -63.97
C ILE A 499 15.28 33.21 -64.47
N GLN A 500 15.59 33.64 -65.70
CA GLN A 500 16.98 33.67 -66.17
C GLN A 500 17.72 34.91 -65.70
#